data_AF-A0A850BCG6-F1
#
_entry.id   AF-A0A850BCG6-F1
#
_cell.length_a   1.000
_cell.length_b   1.000
_cell.length_c   1.000
_cell.angle_alpha   90.00
_cell.angle_beta   90.00
_cell.angle_gamma   90.00
#
_symmetry.space_group_name_H-M   'P 1'
#
loop_
_entity.id
_entity.type
_entity.pdbx_description
1 polymer ?
#
loop_
_entity_poly.entity_id
_entity_poly.type
_entity_poly.pdbx_seq_one_letter_code
_entity_poly.pdbx_strand_id
1 'polypeptide(L)'
;MTEPNVPEETPTHTSSPASPLRARLRRFAPLVLLAGAALSITSIIPRIPRERHLELRLDEPSSIVGVYLDWAPSDRAGDEPLQGSTWRFAAGSAPRLLPVVVRLPDGSYALEIRVERVGHTQTVRRSITLGEAERITVPVH
;
A
#
# COMPACT_ATOMS: atom_id res chain seq x y z
N MET A 1 0.29 56.06 70.60
CA MET A 1 1.48 56.80 70.12
C MET A 1 2.66 55.88 70.40
N THR A 2 3.03 55.00 69.48
CA THR A 2 3.65 55.31 68.18
C THR A 2 3.36 54.18 67.18
N GLU A 3 2.92 54.52 65.96
CA GLU A 3 3.01 53.68 64.76
C GLU A 3 4.08 54.33 63.88
N PRO A 4 4.99 53.56 63.23
CA PRO A 4 4.84 53.48 61.77
C PRO A 4 5.37 52.19 61.10
N ASN A 5 4.58 51.75 60.11
CA ASN A 5 4.97 51.57 58.69
C ASN A 5 5.82 50.35 58.29
N VAL A 6 5.12 49.34 57.75
CA VAL A 6 5.65 48.27 56.91
C VAL A 6 5.22 48.53 55.47
N PRO A 7 6.16 48.62 54.51
CA PRO A 7 5.88 48.32 53.12
C PRO A 7 6.79 47.17 52.63
N GLU A 8 6.49 46.36 51.64
CA GLU A 8 5.32 46.04 50.80
C GLU A 8 5.90 44.93 49.91
N GLU A 9 5.24 43.78 49.80
CA GLU A 9 5.70 42.72 48.91
C GLU A 9 5.69 43.21 47.46
N THR A 10 6.76 43.00 46.72
CA THR A 10 6.71 43.10 45.25
C THR A 10 7.44 41.91 44.63
N PRO A 11 6.73 40.95 44.02
CA PRO A 11 7.35 39.91 43.22
C PRO A 11 7.74 40.49 41.85
N THR A 12 9.02 40.79 41.66
CA THR A 12 9.52 41.28 40.37
C THR A 12 9.60 40.12 39.36
N HIS A 13 8.55 40.01 38.57
CA HIS A 13 8.51 39.58 37.17
C HIS A 13 9.71 38.78 36.65
N THR A 14 9.51 37.47 36.47
CA THR A 14 10.30 36.63 35.55
C THR A 14 10.08 37.13 34.11
N SER A 15 10.89 38.09 33.65
CA SER A 15 10.99 38.40 32.23
C SER A 15 11.81 37.31 31.55
N SER A 16 11.12 36.32 31.00
CA SER A 16 11.70 35.29 30.13
C SER A 16 12.17 35.98 28.84
N PRO A 17 13.48 36.02 28.51
CA PRO A 17 13.92 36.60 27.26
C PRO A 17 13.41 35.73 26.11
N ALA A 18 12.48 36.27 25.34
CA ALA A 18 11.98 35.67 24.11
C ALA A 18 13.17 35.38 23.19
N SER A 19 13.49 34.08 23.05
CA SER A 19 14.69 33.60 22.38
C SER A 19 14.71 34.03 20.89
N PRO A 20 15.80 34.64 20.39
CA PRO A 20 15.91 35.20 19.02
C PRO A 20 15.78 34.15 17.90
N LEU A 21 15.83 32.85 18.26
CA LEU A 21 15.62 31.73 17.34
C LEU A 21 14.22 31.73 16.71
N ARG A 22 13.18 32.15 17.45
CA ARG A 22 11.80 32.13 16.96
C ARG A 22 11.55 33.10 15.80
N ALA A 23 12.25 34.23 15.76
CA ALA A 23 12.08 35.23 14.70
C ALA A 23 12.70 34.77 13.37
N ARG A 24 13.77 33.97 13.40
CA ARG A 24 14.46 33.48 12.20
C ARG A 24 13.72 32.32 11.54
N LEU A 25 13.11 31.42 12.34
CA LEU A 25 12.25 30.34 11.82
C LEU A 25 11.00 30.87 11.10
N ARG A 26 10.48 32.04 11.49
CA ARG A 26 9.27 32.62 10.89
C ARG A 26 9.45 33.06 9.43
N ARG A 27 10.68 33.37 9.00
CA ARG A 27 11.00 33.70 7.59
C ARG A 27 11.13 32.47 6.69
N PHE A 28 11.47 31.32 7.25
CA PHE A 28 11.55 30.05 6.53
C PHE A 28 10.31 29.17 6.72
N ALA A 29 9.39 29.57 7.59
CA ALA A 29 8.11 28.89 7.83
C ALA A 29 7.37 28.50 6.54
N PRO A 30 7.18 29.37 5.53
CA PRO A 30 6.49 28.97 4.30
C PRO A 30 7.27 27.92 3.50
N LEU A 31 8.61 27.98 3.49
CA LEU A 31 9.46 26.96 2.84
C LEU A 31 9.42 25.62 3.57
N VAL A 32 9.42 25.63 4.91
CA VAL A 32 9.29 24.41 5.72
C VAL A 32 7.89 23.80 5.57
N LEU A 33 6.84 24.63 5.47
CA LEU A 33 5.48 24.17 5.20
C LEU A 33 5.36 23.58 3.79
N LEU A 34 5.96 24.22 2.78
CA LEU A 34 5.97 23.73 1.41
C LEU A 34 6.79 22.43 1.28
N ALA A 35 7.96 22.36 1.93
CA ALA A 35 8.79 21.16 1.97
C ALA A 35 8.10 20.02 2.75
N GLY A 36 7.45 20.32 3.87
CA GLY A 36 6.66 19.37 4.64
C GLY A 36 5.44 18.85 3.87
N ALA A 37 4.73 19.73 3.16
CA ALA A 37 3.62 19.35 2.29
C ALA A 37 4.10 18.50 1.10
N ALA A 38 5.21 18.87 0.45
CA ALA A 38 5.79 18.11 -0.66
C ALA A 38 6.25 16.70 -0.23
N LEU A 39 6.87 16.57 0.95
CA LEU A 39 7.26 15.28 1.54
C LEU A 39 6.05 14.42 1.94
N SER A 40 4.93 15.05 2.31
CA SER A 40 3.71 14.33 2.66
C SER A 40 3.02 13.75 1.43
N ILE A 41 3.05 14.48 0.30
CA ILE A 41 2.41 14.06 -0.95
C ILE A 41 3.10 12.85 -1.57
N THR A 42 4.44 12.77 -1.51
CA THR A 42 5.18 11.64 -2.11
C THR A 42 4.95 10.30 -1.42
N SER A 43 4.54 10.30 -0.14
CA SER A 43 4.23 9.06 0.60
C SER A 43 2.84 8.49 0.30
N ILE A 44 1.92 9.29 -0.25
CA ILE A 44 0.52 8.90 -0.49
C ILE A 44 0.32 8.29 -1.89
N ILE A 45 1.12 8.72 -2.88
CA ILE A 45 1.02 8.25 -4.27
C ILE A 45 1.04 6.71 -4.42
N PRO A 46 1.90 5.93 -3.74
CA PRO A 46 1.90 4.48 -3.89
C PRO A 46 0.64 3.80 -3.33
N ARG A 47 -0.21 4.50 -2.56
CA ARG A 47 -1.41 3.92 -1.93
C ARG A 47 -2.67 3.98 -2.78
N ILE A 48 -2.65 4.66 -3.92
CA ILE A 48 -3.84 4.80 -4.76
C ILE A 48 -4.02 3.49 -5.56
N PRO A 49 -5.14 2.75 -5.38
CA PRO A 49 -5.38 1.54 -6.14
C PRO A 49 -5.54 1.85 -7.63
N ARG A 50 -4.74 1.19 -8.48
CA ARG A 50 -4.79 1.32 -9.93
C ARG A 50 -5.27 0.03 -10.56
N GLU A 51 -6.04 0.15 -11.63
CA GLU A 51 -6.44 -1.00 -12.44
C GLU A 51 -5.26 -1.47 -13.27
N ARG A 52 -4.99 -2.78 -13.22
CA ARG A 52 -3.89 -3.42 -13.95
C ARG A 52 -4.41 -4.65 -14.66
N HIS A 53 -3.95 -4.84 -15.90
CA HIS A 53 -4.29 -5.99 -16.72
C HIS A 53 -3.15 -7.00 -16.71
N LEU A 54 -3.47 -8.23 -16.35
CA LEU A 54 -2.54 -9.35 -16.28
C LEU A 54 -3.03 -10.43 -17.24
N GLU A 55 -2.11 -11.24 -17.74
CA GLU A 55 -2.45 -12.38 -18.60
C GLU A 55 -1.86 -13.66 -17.97
N LEU A 56 -2.73 -14.56 -17.55
CA LEU A 56 -2.31 -15.89 -17.10
C LEU A 56 -2.20 -16.80 -18.31
N ARG A 57 -1.04 -17.43 -18.46
CA ARG A 57 -0.82 -18.44 -19.50
C ARG A 57 -1.04 -19.81 -18.89
N LEU A 58 -2.13 -20.46 -19.31
CA LEU A 58 -2.53 -21.77 -18.81
C LEU A 58 -1.94 -22.86 -19.70
N ASP A 59 -1.12 -23.74 -19.11
CA ASP A 59 -0.62 -24.92 -19.80
C ASP A 59 -1.65 -26.05 -19.76
N GLU A 60 -1.76 -26.76 -20.88
CA GLU A 60 -2.73 -27.85 -21.07
C GLU A 60 -4.18 -27.44 -20.70
N PRO A 61 -4.75 -26.42 -21.36
CA PRO A 61 -6.04 -25.85 -20.99
C PRO A 61 -7.21 -26.83 -21.12
N SER A 62 -7.07 -27.88 -21.92
CA SER A 62 -8.12 -28.89 -22.12
C SER A 62 -8.50 -29.64 -20.85
N SER A 63 -7.59 -29.73 -19.88
CA SER A 63 -7.82 -30.44 -18.61
C SER A 63 -8.37 -29.55 -17.50
N ILE A 64 -8.35 -28.22 -17.68
CA ILE A 64 -8.68 -27.24 -16.65
C ILE A 64 -10.20 -27.04 -16.56
N VAL A 65 -10.73 -27.13 -15.34
CA VAL A 65 -12.16 -26.91 -15.01
C VAL A 65 -12.36 -25.73 -14.06
N GLY A 66 -11.30 -25.27 -13.39
CA GLY A 66 -11.34 -24.09 -12.53
C GLY A 66 -9.99 -23.41 -12.39
N VAL A 67 -10.02 -22.09 -12.26
CA VAL A 67 -8.86 -21.27 -11.88
C VAL A 67 -9.29 -20.32 -10.77
N TYR A 68 -8.51 -20.26 -9.70
CA TYR A 68 -8.69 -19.32 -8.60
C TYR A 68 -7.41 -18.53 -8.43
N LEU A 69 -7.56 -17.23 -8.26
CA LEU A 69 -6.47 -16.31 -7.95
C LEU A 69 -6.78 -15.64 -6.63
N ASP A 70 -5.80 -15.60 -5.76
CA ASP A 70 -5.86 -14.86 -4.51
C ASP A 70 -4.62 -13.96 -4.38
N TRP A 71 -4.84 -12.69 -4.05
CA TRP A 71 -3.80 -11.68 -3.86
C TRP A 71 -3.66 -11.36 -2.39
N ALA A 72 -2.44 -11.44 -1.85
CA ALA A 72 -2.11 -11.04 -0.49
C ALA A 72 -0.86 -10.13 -0.49
N PRO A 73 -0.67 -9.24 0.50
CA PRO A 73 0.58 -8.51 0.66
C PRO A 73 1.76 -9.47 0.82
N SER A 74 2.89 -9.20 0.15
CA SER A 74 4.09 -10.07 0.28
C SER A 74 4.70 -10.03 1.68
N ASP A 75 4.58 -8.91 2.39
CA ASP A 75 5.08 -8.72 3.76
C ASP A 75 4.23 -9.43 4.82
N ARG A 76 3.01 -9.85 4.45
CA ARG A 76 2.08 -10.56 5.34
C ARG A 76 1.62 -11.87 4.71
N ALA A 77 2.60 -12.70 4.36
CA ALA A 77 2.37 -14.01 3.79
C ALA A 77 1.51 -14.89 4.73
N GLY A 78 0.26 -15.16 4.34
CA GLY A 78 -0.69 -15.98 5.14
C GLY A 78 -1.89 -15.21 5.69
N ASP A 79 -1.93 -13.89 5.50
CA ASP A 79 -3.10 -13.07 5.80
C ASP A 79 -4.28 -13.34 4.83
N GLU A 80 -5.45 -12.83 5.22
CA GLU A 80 -6.66 -12.84 4.41
C GLU A 80 -6.40 -12.20 3.03
N PRO A 81 -6.85 -12.83 1.93
CA PRO A 81 -6.64 -12.29 0.60
C PRO A 81 -7.33 -10.93 0.44
N LEU A 82 -6.61 -9.96 -0.11
CA LEU A 82 -7.13 -8.62 -0.42
C LEU A 82 -8.11 -8.64 -1.59
N GLN A 83 -7.85 -9.52 -2.56
CA GLN A 83 -8.68 -9.66 -3.74
C GLN A 83 -8.58 -11.08 -4.26
N GLY A 84 -9.74 -11.67 -4.60
CA GLY A 84 -9.85 -12.98 -5.20
C GLY A 84 -10.50 -12.92 -6.58
N SER A 85 -10.26 -13.92 -7.43
CA SER A 85 -10.97 -14.10 -8.69
C SER A 85 -11.10 -15.58 -9.03
N THR A 86 -12.27 -15.97 -9.54
CA THR A 86 -12.58 -17.37 -9.82
C THR A 86 -13.16 -17.49 -11.22
N TRP A 87 -12.65 -18.46 -11.97
CA TRP A 87 -13.17 -18.84 -13.28
C TRP A 87 -13.50 -20.32 -13.29
N ARG A 88 -14.60 -20.66 -13.97
CA ARG A 88 -15.06 -22.03 -14.16
C ARG A 88 -15.18 -22.31 -15.64
N PHE A 89 -14.76 -23.51 -16.03
CA PHE A 89 -14.75 -23.95 -17.41
C PHE A 89 -15.37 -25.34 -17.51
N ALA A 90 -16.07 -25.60 -18.60
CA ALA A 90 -16.31 -26.98 -19.00
C ALA A 90 -14.97 -27.63 -19.41
N ALA A 91 -14.84 -28.95 -19.22
CA ALA A 91 -13.66 -29.68 -19.67
C ALA A 91 -13.42 -29.41 -21.17
N GLY A 92 -12.16 -29.15 -21.54
CA GLY A 92 -11.80 -28.80 -22.92
C GLY A 92 -11.99 -27.32 -23.30
N SER A 93 -12.64 -26.50 -22.47
CA SER A 93 -13.10 -25.16 -22.85
C SER A 93 -12.30 -24.02 -22.22
N ALA A 94 -11.31 -24.28 -21.37
CA ALA A 94 -10.49 -23.22 -20.82
C ALA A 94 -9.65 -22.55 -21.92
N PRO A 95 -9.47 -21.22 -21.88
CA PRO A 95 -8.61 -20.53 -22.84
C PRO A 95 -7.12 -20.76 -22.50
N ARG A 96 -6.24 -20.61 -23.49
CA ARG A 96 -4.77 -20.61 -23.26
C ARG A 96 -4.27 -19.37 -22.52
N LEU A 97 -4.95 -18.24 -22.76
CA LEU A 97 -4.66 -16.95 -22.16
C LEU A 97 -5.90 -16.51 -21.40
N LEU A 98 -5.77 -16.32 -20.10
CA LEU A 98 -6.86 -15.87 -19.24
C LEU A 98 -6.57 -14.42 -18.80
N PRO A 99 -7.33 -13.43 -19.31
CA PRO A 99 -7.16 -12.05 -18.90
C PRO A 99 -7.65 -11.86 -17.46
N VAL A 100 -6.87 -11.15 -16.67
CA VAL A 100 -7.17 -10.85 -15.26
C VAL A 100 -7.05 -9.35 -15.05
N VAL A 101 -8.00 -8.77 -14.34
CA VAL A 101 -7.98 -7.38 -13.94
C VAL A 101 -7.85 -7.32 -12.42
N VAL A 102 -6.83 -6.62 -11.94
CA VAL A 102 -6.59 -6.42 -10.52
C VAL A 102 -6.58 -4.93 -10.20
N ARG A 103 -7.15 -4.55 -9.05
CA ARG A 103 -7.19 -3.15 -8.62
C ARG A 103 -6.53 -3.01 -7.26
N LEU A 104 -5.21 -2.92 -7.27
CA LEU A 104 -4.39 -2.85 -6.07
C LEU A 104 -3.43 -1.65 -6.15
N PRO A 105 -2.99 -1.11 -5.00
CA PRO A 105 -1.90 -0.14 -4.96
C PRO A 105 -0.60 -0.71 -5.53
N ASP A 106 0.31 0.17 -5.97
CA ASP A 106 1.64 -0.26 -6.42
C ASP A 106 2.43 -0.84 -5.22
N GLY A 107 3.10 -1.97 -5.39
CA GLY A 107 3.75 -2.72 -4.31
C GLY A 107 3.96 -4.19 -4.61
N SER A 108 4.55 -4.94 -3.66
CA SER A 108 4.81 -6.37 -3.80
C SER A 108 3.71 -7.22 -3.18
N TYR A 109 3.20 -8.18 -3.95
CA TYR A 109 2.11 -9.07 -3.57
C TYR A 109 2.48 -10.53 -3.79
N ALA A 110 2.01 -11.38 -2.88
CA ALA A 110 1.93 -12.81 -3.07
C ALA A 110 0.67 -13.13 -3.88
N LEU A 111 0.87 -13.69 -5.06
CA LEU A 111 -0.18 -14.23 -5.92
C LEU A 111 -0.25 -15.75 -5.70
N GLU A 112 -1.35 -16.24 -5.15
CA GLU A 112 -1.67 -17.66 -5.13
C GLU A 112 -2.59 -17.98 -6.31
N ILE A 113 -2.22 -18.99 -7.09
CA ILE A 113 -2.96 -19.49 -8.25
C ILE A 113 -3.30 -20.93 -7.98
N ARG A 114 -4.59 -21.25 -7.85
CA ARG A 114 -5.07 -22.63 -7.76
C ARG A 114 -5.71 -23.01 -9.09
N VAL A 115 -5.20 -24.06 -9.72
CA VAL A 115 -5.77 -24.64 -10.93
C VAL A 115 -6.41 -25.96 -10.56
N GLU A 116 -7.72 -26.04 -10.80
CA GLU A 116 -8.47 -27.29 -10.73
C GLU A 116 -8.53 -27.90 -12.12
N ARG A 117 -8.06 -29.14 -12.21
CA ARG A 117 -8.10 -29.99 -13.39
C ARG A 117 -8.97 -31.21 -13.09
N VAL A 118 -9.35 -31.95 -14.13
CA VAL A 118 -10.14 -33.18 -13.95
C VAL A 118 -9.34 -34.21 -13.15
N GLY A 119 -9.70 -34.40 -11.87
CA GLY A 119 -9.10 -35.40 -10.99
C GLY A 119 -7.93 -34.92 -10.12
N HIS A 120 -7.45 -33.69 -10.30
CA HIS A 120 -6.38 -33.11 -9.48
C HIS A 120 -6.45 -31.60 -9.36
N THR A 121 -5.85 -31.08 -8.28
CA THR A 121 -5.74 -29.65 -8.01
C THR A 121 -4.28 -29.30 -7.78
N GLN A 122 -3.84 -28.18 -8.34
CA GLN A 122 -2.49 -27.68 -8.18
C GLN A 122 -2.53 -26.24 -7.69
N THR A 123 -1.63 -25.89 -6.77
CA THR A 123 -1.48 -24.54 -6.26
C THR A 123 -0.06 -24.04 -6.55
N VAL A 124 0.05 -22.85 -7.12
CA VAL A 124 1.31 -22.17 -7.42
C VAL A 124 1.30 -20.82 -6.73
N ARG A 125 2.37 -20.49 -6.01
CA ARG A 125 2.55 -19.18 -5.38
C ARG A 125 3.67 -18.41 -6.05
N ARG A 126 3.45 -17.14 -6.36
CA ARG A 126 4.42 -16.24 -7.01
C ARG A 126 4.47 -14.90 -6.28
N SER A 127 5.63 -14.27 -6.26
CA SER A 127 5.75 -12.86 -5.84
C SER A 127 5.67 -11.98 -7.08
N ILE A 128 4.80 -10.98 -7.06
CA ILE A 128 4.55 -10.05 -8.16
C ILE A 128 4.65 -8.62 -7.62
N THR A 129 5.46 -7.77 -8.26
CA THR A 129 5.52 -6.34 -7.95
C THR A 129 4.66 -5.57 -8.93
N LEU A 130 3.58 -4.96 -8.44
CA LEU A 130 2.71 -4.07 -9.20
C LEU A 130 3.34 -2.66 -9.24
N GLY A 131 3.36 -2.03 -10.41
CA GLY A 131 3.93 -0.70 -10.62
C GLY A 131 5.16 -0.67 -11.51
N GLU A 132 5.84 -1.81 -11.73
CA GLU A 132 7.00 -1.91 -12.64
C GLU A 132 6.60 -2.20 -14.09
N ALA A 133 5.49 -2.92 -14.31
CA ALA A 133 5.01 -3.28 -15.64
C ALA A 133 3.49 -3.13 -15.74
N GLU A 134 3.01 -2.68 -16.89
CA GLU A 134 1.56 -2.56 -17.18
C GLU A 134 0.91 -3.90 -17.52
N ARG A 135 1.71 -4.85 -18.03
CA ARG A 135 1.28 -6.21 -18.37
C ARG A 135 2.26 -7.23 -17.79
N ILE A 136 1.73 -8.21 -17.07
CA ILE A 136 2.52 -9.29 -16.48
C ILE A 136 1.96 -10.61 -17.00
N THR A 137 2.83 -11.44 -17.56
CA THR A 137 2.49 -12.80 -17.99
C THR A 137 2.96 -13.79 -16.94
N VAL A 138 2.04 -14.58 -16.39
CA VAL A 138 2.37 -15.61 -15.39
C VAL A 138 2.14 -16.99 -16.00
N PRO A 139 3.19 -17.81 -16.18
CA PRO A 139 3.03 -19.18 -16.63
C PRO A 139 2.46 -20.04 -15.49
N VAL A 140 1.46 -20.84 -15.82
CA VAL A 140 0.83 -21.80 -14.91
C VAL A 140 0.95 -23.18 -15.54
N HIS A 141 1.92 -23.95 -15.03
CA HIS A 141 2.19 -25.34 -15.40
C HIS A 141 1.23 -26.25 -14.64
#